data_AF-K1M3D3-F1
#
_entry.id   AF-K1M3D3-F1
#
_cell.length_a   1.000
_cell.length_b   1.000
_cell.length_c   1.000
_cell.angle_alpha   90.00
_cell.angle_beta   90.00
_cell.angle_gamma   90.00
#
_symmetry.space_group_name_H-M   'P 1'
#
loop_
_entity.id
_entity.type
_entity.pdbx_description
1 polymer ?
#
loop_
_entity_poly.entity_id
_entity_poly.type
_entity_poly.pdbx_seq_one_letter_code
_entity_poly.pdbx_strand_id
1 'polypeptide(L)' 'MQYLGIDIGKRAHEAALLDQDGNHLGKTVRFSNSHKGAEKLLDLMNEHE' A
#
# COMPACT_ATOMS: atom_id res chain seq x y z
N MET A 1 -9.99 -12.30 1.03
CA MET A 1 -10.13 -10.90 1.51
C MET A 1 -8.73 -10.35 1.72
N GLN A 2 -8.49 -9.11 1.33
CA GLN A 2 -7.20 -8.44 1.47
C GLN A 2 -7.36 -7.22 2.36
N TYR A 3 -6.32 -6.92 3.14
CA TYR A 3 -6.28 -5.74 4.00
C TYR A 3 -5.11 -4.85 3.57
N LEU A 4 -5.30 -3.54 3.64
CA LEU A 4 -4.27 -2.56 3.33
C LEU A 4 -3.89 -1.82 4.62
N GLY A 5 -2.71 -2.11 5.14
CA GLY A 5 -2.11 -1.34 6.23
C GLY A 5 -1.43 -0.10 5.68
N ILE A 6 -1.75 1.08 6.21
CA ILE A 6 -1.11 2.34 5.79
C ILE A 6 -0.55 3.10 7.00
N ASP A 7 0.75 3.36 6.99
CA ASP A 7 1.40 4.32 7.88
C ASP A 7 1.38 5.72 7.24
N ILE A 8 0.60 6.63 7.84
CA ILE A 8 0.33 7.95 7.29
C ILE A 8 1.33 8.98 7.83
N GLY A 9 2.33 9.32 7.02
CA GLY A 9 3.21 10.47 7.26
C GLY A 9 2.73 11.77 6.61
N LYS A 10 3.35 12.91 6.95
CA LYS A 10 3.00 14.23 6.38
C LYS A 10 3.33 14.36 4.88
N ARG A 11 4.43 13.74 4.44
CA ARG A 11 4.98 13.88 3.07
C ARG A 11 5.11 12.56 2.32
N ALA A 12 5.34 11.47 3.06
CA ALA A 12 5.48 10.14 2.53
C ALA A 12 4.73 9.17 3.44
N HIS A 13 4.02 8.25 2.81
CA HIS A 13 3.25 7.19 3.43
C HIS A 13 3.91 5.86 3.09
N GLU A 14 3.63 4.85 3.90
CA GLU A 14 4.04 3.48 3.64
C GLU A 14 2.81 2.58 3.66
N ALA A 15 2.67 1.70 2.68
CA ALA A 15 1.55 0.76 2.60
C ALA A 15 2.02 -0.69 2.43
N ALA A 16 1.27 -1.61 3.02
CA ALA A 16 1.48 -3.06 2.92
C ALA A 16 0.14 -3.76 2.70
N LEU A 17 0.11 -4.71 1.76
CA LEU A 17 -1.01 -5.62 1.57
C LEU A 17 -0.86 -6.82 2.51
N LEU A 18 -1.95 -7.21 3.14
CA LEU A 18 -2.04 -8.34 4.06
C LEU A 18 -3.13 -9.30 3.62
N ASP A 19 -2.89 -10.60 3.81
CA ASP A 19 -3.94 -11.62 3.68
C ASP A 19 -4.85 -11.64 4.93
N GLN A 20 -5.83 -12.54 4.91
CA GLN A 20 -6.78 -12.72 6.00
C GLN A 20 -6.17 -13.25 7.30
N ASP A 21 -4.99 -13.87 7.21
CA ASP A 21 -4.25 -14.41 8.35
C ASP A 21 -3.25 -13.39 8.90
N GLY A 22 -3.17 -12.20 8.28
CA GLY A 22 -2.28 -11.10 8.65
C GLY A 22 -0.87 -11.20 8.06
N ASN A 23 -0.62 -12.12 7.12
CA ASN A 23 0.68 -12.23 6.47
C ASN A 23 0.82 -11.20 5.36
N HIS A 24 2.06 -10.73 5.13
CA HIS A 24 2.36 -9.79 4.06
C HIS A 24 2.25 -10.45 2.69
N LEU A 25 1.45 -9.83 1.82
CA LEU A 25 1.32 -10.17 0.40
C LEU A 25 2.36 -9.43 -0.44
N GLY A 26 3.64 -9.59 -0.08
CA GLY A 26 4.76 -8.97 -0.81
C GLY A 26 5.43 -7.81 -0.07
N LYS A 27 6.07 -6.91 -0.84
CA LYS A 27 6.85 -5.78 -0.30
C LYS A 27 5.95 -4.59 0.01
N THR A 28 6.39 -3.78 0.97
CA THR A 28 5.75 -2.48 1.23
C THR A 28 6.04 -1.50 0.10
N VAL A 29 5.11 -0.57 -0.12
CA VAL A 29 5.30 0.55 -1.04
C VAL A 29 5.35 1.85 -0.28
N ARG A 30 6.41 2.62 -0.51
CA ARG A 30 6.51 4.01 -0.05
C ARG A 30 6.03 4.94 -1.15
N PHE A 31 5.10 5.83 -0.83
CA PHE A 31 4.51 6.78 -1.78
C PHE A 31 4.38 8.18 -1.18
N SER A 32 4.41 9.21 -2.03
CA SER A 32 4.28 10.60 -1.58
C SER A 32 2.83 10.99 -1.31
N ASN A 33 2.63 12.02 -0.48
CA ASN A 33 1.33 12.67 -0.31
C ASN A 33 0.99 13.56 -1.53
N SER A 34 0.73 12.92 -2.67
CA SER A 34 0.38 13.58 -3.94
C SER A 34 -0.45 12.62 -4.80
N HIS A 35 -1.14 13.15 -5.82
CA HIS A 35 -1.89 12.33 -6.77
C HIS A 35 -1.03 11.22 -7.40
N LYS A 36 0.18 11.56 -7.84
CA LYS A 36 1.13 10.58 -8.39
C LYS A 36 1.56 9.52 -7.37
N GLY A 37 1.62 9.88 -6.09
CA GLY A 37 1.85 8.92 -5.01
C GLY A 37 0.67 7.98 -4.83
N ALA A 38 -0.56 8.48 -4.93
CA ALA A 38 -1.77 7.66 -4.88
C ALA A 38 -1.86 6.69 -6.07
N GLU A 39 -1.45 7.11 -7.28
CA GLU A 39 -1.34 6.21 -8.44
C GLU A 39 -0.42 5.02 -8.12
N LYS A 40 0.73 5.27 -7.50
CA LYS A 40 1.65 4.20 -7.06
C LYS A 40 1.03 3.24 -6.03
N LEU A 41 0.13 3.73 -5.18
CA LEU A 41 -0.61 2.88 -4.25
C LEU A 41 -1.64 2.02 -4.99
N LEU A 42 -2.33 2.58 -5.98
CA LEU A 42 -3.28 1.83 -6.81
C LEU A 42 -2.58 0.75 -7.64
N ASP A 43 -1.39 1.03 -8.18
CA ASP A 43 -0.59 0.03 -8.89
C ASP A 43 -0.29 -1.18 -8.00
N LEU A 44 0.10 -0.96 -6.73
CA LEU A 44 0.30 -2.05 -5.76
C LEU A 44 -0.99 -2.88 -5.57
N MET A 45 -2.15 -2.23 -5.49
CA MET A 45 -3.41 -2.94 -5.28
C MET A 45 -3.78 -3.78 -6.51
N ASN A 46 -3.56 -3.26 -7.71
CA ASN A 46 -3.89 -3.93 -8.96
C ASN A 46 -2.95 -5.10 -9.30
N GLU A 47 -1.71 -5.10 -8.81
CA GLU A 47 -0.76 -6.23 -8.98
C GLU A 47 -1.23 -7.52 -8.26
N HIS A 48 -2.16 -7.40 -7.31
CA HIS A 48 -2.61 -8.47 -6.44
C HIS A 48 -4.12 -8.79 -6.56
N GLU A 49 -4.79 -8.24 -7.58
CA GLU A 49 -6.14 -8.69 -8.05
C GLU A 49 -6.05 -9.95 -8.92
#